data_AF-A0A954K367-F1
#
_entry.id   AF-A0A954K367-F1
#
_cell.length_a   1.000
_cell.length_b   1.000
_cell.length_c   1.000
_cell.angle_alpha   90.00
_cell.angle_beta   90.00
_cell.angle_gamma   90.00
#
_symmetry.space_group_name_H-M   'P 1'
#
loop_
_entity.id
_entity.type
_entity.pdbx_description
1 polymer ?
#
loop_
_entity_poly.entity_id
_entity_poly.type
_entity_poly.pdbx_seq_one_letter_code
_entity_poly.pdbx_strand_id
1 'polypeptide(L)'
;SPQEVAQRKQDPLIAKLNSGIEYSLLQNKGKYSLVVASFYGNSVTKTATSRFQNASTDLKVSNSLDQAAENAWSLAKALRNAKSYGFPAGTPRNIDAYVLHEKYRSIVTVGSFDTPDDPRIAEYARLFGSKMKPHPETNVETLTAEYFVIPGKIPQSPPVASWVFDPKPTLMQNPKAR
;
A
#
# COMPACT_ATOMS: atom_id res chain seq x y z
N SER A 1 32.11 -11.98 0.38
CA SER A 1 32.66 -10.91 -0.49
C SER A 1 32.61 -9.56 0.24
N PRO A 2 33.53 -8.62 0.02
CA PRO A 2 33.41 -7.23 0.50
C PRO A 2 32.06 -6.57 0.14
N GLN A 3 31.36 -7.10 -0.86
CA GLN A 3 30.01 -6.68 -1.29
C GLN A 3 28.89 -7.16 -0.32
N GLU A 4 29.09 -8.23 0.45
CA GLU A 4 28.13 -8.71 1.47
C GLU A 4 28.20 -7.91 2.78
N VAL A 5 29.31 -7.22 3.04
CA VAL A 5 29.49 -6.40 4.24
C VAL A 5 28.76 -5.05 4.10
N ALA A 6 28.47 -4.60 2.87
CA ALA A 6 27.72 -3.39 2.58
C ALA A 6 26.19 -3.53 2.79
N GLN A 7 25.64 -4.75 2.76
CA GLN A 7 24.20 -4.99 2.95
C GLN A 7 23.73 -4.97 4.42
N ARG A 8 24.64 -4.83 5.40
CA ARG A 8 24.32 -4.93 6.84
C ARG A 8 24.23 -3.59 7.59
N LYS A 9 24.47 -2.46 6.92
CA LYS A 9 24.10 -1.16 7.47
C LYS A 9 22.66 -0.86 7.05
N GLN A 10 21.74 -1.12 7.95
CA GLN A 10 20.38 -0.57 7.89
C GLN A 10 20.52 0.91 7.57
N ASP A 11 19.83 1.38 6.53
CA ASP A 11 19.84 2.79 6.17
C ASP A 11 19.30 3.58 7.39
N PRO A 12 20.12 4.44 8.03
CA PRO A 12 19.69 5.20 9.21
C PRO A 12 18.44 6.03 8.94
N LEU A 13 18.21 6.43 7.68
CA LEU A 13 17.01 7.13 7.27
C LEU A 13 15.78 6.23 7.38
N ILE A 14 15.84 4.99 6.89
CA ILE A 14 14.72 4.03 6.97
C ILE A 14 14.37 3.72 8.43
N ALA A 15 15.37 3.48 9.28
CA ALA A 15 15.15 3.25 10.71
C ALA A 15 14.47 4.47 11.37
N LYS A 16 14.92 5.68 11.04
CA LYS A 16 14.36 6.92 11.58
C LYS A 16 12.92 7.16 11.11
N LEU A 17 12.63 6.99 9.81
CA LEU A 17 11.31 7.25 9.22
C LEU A 17 10.24 6.26 9.70
N ASN A 18 10.63 5.07 10.15
CA ASN A 18 9.73 3.99 10.53
C ASN A 18 9.76 3.66 12.03
N SER A 19 10.44 4.50 12.82
CA SER A 19 10.51 4.35 14.27
C SER A 19 9.22 4.86 14.92
N GLY A 20 8.66 4.07 15.84
CA GLY A 20 7.49 4.49 16.63
C GLY A 20 6.16 4.55 15.87
N ILE A 21 6.12 4.16 14.59
CA ILE A 21 4.86 4.11 13.83
C ILE A 21 4.10 2.81 14.06
N GLU A 22 2.77 2.89 14.01
CA GLU A 22 1.88 1.73 14.01
C GLU A 22 2.01 0.96 12.69
N TYR A 23 1.99 -0.37 12.75
CA TYR A 23 2.10 -1.27 11.60
C TYR A 23 3.40 -1.10 10.78
N SER A 24 4.50 -0.67 11.41
CA SER A 24 5.80 -0.59 10.75
C SER A 24 6.22 -1.93 10.14
N LEU A 25 6.66 -1.93 8.88
CA LEU A 25 7.20 -3.13 8.23
C LEU A 25 8.46 -3.65 8.95
N LEU A 26 9.17 -2.79 9.68
CA LEU A 26 10.31 -3.18 10.51
C LEU A 26 9.92 -4.14 11.64
N GLN A 27 8.64 -4.21 12.00
CA GLN A 27 8.10 -5.12 13.02
C GLN A 27 7.55 -6.43 12.44
N ASN A 28 7.54 -6.58 11.11
CA ASN A 28 7.09 -7.81 10.47
C ASN A 28 8.08 -8.95 10.75
N LYS A 29 7.59 -10.05 11.32
CA LYS A 29 8.41 -11.21 11.72
C LYS A 29 8.92 -12.01 10.53
N GLY A 30 8.20 -11.97 9.42
CA GLY A 30 8.56 -12.66 8.17
C GLY A 30 9.75 -11.97 7.50
N LYS A 31 10.46 -12.73 6.65
CA LYS A 31 11.56 -12.22 5.83
C LYS A 31 11.08 -11.51 4.57
N TYR A 32 9.86 -11.79 4.13
CA TYR A 32 9.26 -11.24 2.92
C TYR A 32 7.83 -10.76 3.18
N SER A 33 7.40 -9.82 2.35
CA SER A 33 6.03 -9.32 2.25
C SER A 33 5.74 -8.92 0.80
N LEU A 34 4.46 -8.78 0.47
CA LEU A 34 4.04 -8.40 -0.87
C LEU A 34 3.64 -6.92 -0.88
N VAL A 35 4.28 -6.10 -1.70
CA VAL A 35 3.91 -4.70 -1.93
C VAL A 35 2.60 -4.65 -2.72
N VAL A 36 1.61 -3.93 -2.20
CA VAL A 36 0.26 -3.83 -2.80
C VAL A 36 -0.20 -2.41 -3.07
N ALA A 37 0.46 -1.40 -2.51
CA ALA A 37 0.20 0.00 -2.87
C ALA A 37 1.43 0.85 -2.62
N SER A 38 1.67 1.83 -3.49
CA SER A 38 2.76 2.78 -3.39
C SER A 38 2.26 4.23 -3.47
N PHE A 39 2.51 5.02 -2.43
CA PHE A 39 2.10 6.42 -2.34
C PHE A 39 3.33 7.32 -2.45
N TYR A 40 3.38 8.18 -3.48
CA TYR A 40 4.55 9.02 -3.76
C TYR A 40 4.33 10.46 -3.30
N GLY A 41 5.38 11.08 -2.76
CA GLY A 41 5.36 12.48 -2.33
C GLY A 41 5.45 13.50 -3.46
N ASN A 42 5.41 13.09 -4.73
CA ASN A 42 5.43 14.02 -5.85
C ASN A 42 4.03 14.13 -6.43
N SER A 43 3.45 15.33 -6.31
CA SER A 43 2.27 15.87 -7.02
C SER A 43 1.37 14.80 -7.63
N VAL A 44 0.25 14.51 -6.94
CA VAL A 44 -0.94 13.93 -7.57
C VAL A 44 -1.12 14.60 -8.93
N THR A 45 -0.91 13.84 -10.01
CA THR A 45 -1.39 14.21 -11.33
C THR A 45 -2.87 14.45 -11.15
N LYS A 46 -3.28 15.72 -11.31
CA LYS A 46 -4.68 16.12 -11.37
C LYS A 46 -5.33 15.34 -12.52
N THR A 47 -5.91 14.20 -12.20
CA THR A 47 -6.81 13.50 -13.12
C THR A 47 -7.96 12.88 -12.33
N ALA A 48 -8.79 13.78 -11.80
CA ALA A 48 -10.25 13.79 -11.89
C ALA A 48 -10.77 14.62 -10.71
N THR A 49 -11.42 15.74 -11.01
CA THR A 49 -12.05 16.68 -10.06
C THR A 49 -11.09 17.54 -9.21
N SER A 50 -10.74 18.72 -9.74
CA SER A 50 -11.01 20.01 -9.06
C SER A 50 -10.10 21.12 -9.59
N ARG A 51 -10.75 22.07 -10.27
CA ARG A 51 -10.28 23.46 -10.42
C ARG A 51 -10.08 24.01 -9.02
N PHE A 52 -8.84 24.16 -8.56
CA PHE A 52 -8.33 25.29 -7.76
C PHE A 52 -6.81 25.14 -7.81
N GLN A 53 -6.13 26.16 -8.33
CA GLN A 53 -4.68 26.33 -8.27
C GLN A 53 -4.45 27.56 -7.40
N ASN A 54 -3.53 27.49 -6.45
CA ASN A 54 -2.52 28.51 -6.18
C ASN A 54 -1.53 28.07 -5.10
N ALA A 55 -0.33 28.67 -5.19
CA ALA A 55 0.70 28.84 -4.15
C ALA A 55 1.73 27.73 -3.86
N SER A 56 2.99 28.05 -4.18
CA SER A 56 4.24 27.71 -3.46
C SER A 56 4.85 26.31 -3.70
N THR A 57 6.01 26.26 -4.35
CA THR A 57 6.73 25.02 -4.72
C THR A 57 7.47 24.34 -3.57
N ASP A 58 7.89 25.07 -2.53
CA ASP A 58 8.65 24.49 -1.40
C ASP A 58 7.77 24.01 -0.22
N LEU A 59 6.56 24.57 -0.06
CA LEU A 59 5.57 24.14 0.94
C LEU A 59 4.75 22.92 0.49
N LYS A 60 4.82 22.53 -0.79
CA LYS A 60 4.02 21.43 -1.35
C LYS A 60 4.63 20.06 -1.12
N VAL A 61 5.96 19.96 -1.07
CA VAL A 61 6.68 18.67 -1.00
C VAL A 61 6.54 18.01 0.37
N SER A 62 6.55 18.80 1.46
CA SER A 62 6.28 18.27 2.81
C SER A 62 4.85 17.76 2.91
N ASN A 63 3.87 18.56 2.48
CA ASN A 63 2.46 18.20 2.53
C ASN A 63 2.12 16.93 1.72
N SER A 64 2.77 16.72 0.57
CA SER A 64 2.52 15.55 -0.26
C SER A 64 3.16 14.27 0.29
N LEU A 65 4.33 14.35 0.93
CA LEU A 65 4.93 13.21 1.63
C LEU A 65 4.15 12.85 2.89
N ASP A 66 3.68 13.86 3.64
CA ASP A 66 2.81 13.66 4.80
C ASP A 66 1.49 13.00 4.37
N GLN A 67 0.89 13.45 3.27
CA GLN A 67 -0.31 12.84 2.71
C GLN A 67 -0.06 11.41 2.21
N ALA A 68 1.11 11.13 1.61
CA ALA A 68 1.47 9.78 1.22
C ALA A 68 1.64 8.85 2.43
N ALA A 69 2.24 9.36 3.52
CA ALA A 69 2.37 8.64 4.78
C ALA A 69 1.00 8.36 5.42
N GLU A 70 0.13 9.36 5.49
CA GLU A 70 -1.23 9.23 6.04
C GLU A 70 -2.08 8.24 5.24
N ASN A 71 -2.01 8.29 3.90
CA ASN A 71 -2.73 7.34 3.04
C ASN A 71 -2.22 5.91 3.23
N ALA A 72 -0.91 5.71 3.32
CA ALA A 72 -0.33 4.40 3.54
C ALA A 72 -0.74 3.83 4.90
N TRP A 73 -0.66 4.64 5.97
CA TRP A 73 -1.10 4.25 7.30
C TRP A 73 -2.60 3.94 7.34
N SER A 74 -3.44 4.82 6.77
CA SER A 74 -4.89 4.63 6.71
C SER A 74 -5.27 3.34 5.97
N LEU A 75 -4.64 3.06 4.82
CA LEU A 75 -4.86 1.82 4.09
C LEU A 75 -4.42 0.60 4.90
N ALA A 76 -3.23 0.63 5.51
CA ALA A 76 -2.75 -0.49 6.33
C ALA A 76 -3.69 -0.77 7.51
N LYS A 77 -4.15 0.27 8.20
CA LYS A 77 -5.14 0.19 9.28
C LYS A 77 -6.49 -0.35 8.79
N ALA A 78 -6.94 0.07 7.62
CA ALA A 78 -8.18 -0.42 7.01
C ALA A 78 -8.08 -1.91 6.65
N LEU A 79 -6.95 -2.34 6.07
CA LEU A 79 -6.67 -3.74 5.74
C LEU A 79 -6.58 -4.62 7.00
N ARG A 80 -5.99 -4.11 8.09
CA ARG A 80 -5.97 -4.77 9.41
C ARG A 80 -7.36 -4.99 10.00
N ASN A 81 -8.35 -4.21 9.55
CA ASN A 81 -9.75 -4.33 9.93
C ASN A 81 -10.63 -4.77 8.74
N ALA A 82 -10.05 -5.34 7.67
CA ALA A 82 -10.74 -5.63 6.43
C ALA A 82 -12.01 -6.48 6.59
N LYS A 83 -12.05 -7.37 7.58
CA LYS A 83 -13.22 -8.21 7.87
C LYS A 83 -14.47 -7.37 8.14
N SER A 84 -14.35 -6.26 8.88
CA SER A 84 -15.52 -5.41 9.19
C SER A 84 -16.04 -4.66 7.97
N TYR A 85 -15.21 -4.52 6.93
CA TYR A 85 -15.57 -3.91 5.66
C TYR A 85 -15.98 -4.94 4.60
N GLY A 86 -16.08 -6.23 4.96
CA GLY A 86 -16.45 -7.29 4.04
C GLY A 86 -15.38 -7.65 3.01
N PHE A 87 -14.12 -7.26 3.25
CA PHE A 87 -12.99 -7.57 2.36
C PHE A 87 -12.19 -8.78 2.88
N PRO A 88 -11.70 -9.66 1.99
CA PRO A 88 -12.12 -9.80 0.60
C PRO A 88 -13.58 -10.25 0.49
N ALA A 89 -14.24 -9.87 -0.60
CA ALA A 89 -15.60 -10.32 -0.88
C ALA A 89 -15.70 -11.85 -0.84
N GLY A 90 -16.78 -12.37 -0.27
CA GLY A 90 -17.05 -13.81 -0.13
C GLY A 90 -16.27 -14.51 1.00
N THR A 91 -15.09 -14.02 1.38
CA THR A 91 -14.30 -14.59 2.50
C THR A 91 -13.70 -13.50 3.40
N PRO A 92 -14.54 -12.68 4.08
CA PRO A 92 -14.08 -11.53 4.84
C PRO A 92 -13.09 -11.92 5.93
N ARG A 93 -11.91 -11.29 5.91
CA ARG A 93 -10.85 -11.52 6.88
C ARG A 93 -9.95 -10.31 7.02
N ASN A 94 -9.35 -10.15 8.18
CA ASN A 94 -8.32 -9.14 8.38
C ASN A 94 -7.06 -9.53 7.62
N ILE A 95 -6.34 -8.53 7.13
CA ILE A 95 -5.12 -8.70 6.36
C ILE A 95 -3.95 -8.18 7.18
N ASP A 96 -2.88 -8.96 7.28
CA ASP A 96 -1.63 -8.53 7.90
C ASP A 96 -0.93 -7.49 7.02
N ALA A 97 -1.33 -6.23 7.13
CA ALA A 97 -0.76 -5.12 6.40
C ALA A 97 0.30 -4.37 7.22
N TYR A 98 1.30 -3.82 6.54
CA TYR A 98 2.39 -3.05 7.13
C TYR A 98 2.75 -1.86 6.24
N VAL A 99 3.32 -0.81 6.84
CA VAL A 99 3.79 0.38 6.16
C VAL A 99 5.30 0.47 6.21
N LEU A 100 5.91 0.85 5.10
CA LEU A 100 7.31 1.29 5.07
C LEU A 100 7.38 2.68 4.45
N HIS A 101 7.86 3.64 5.22
CA HIS A 101 8.23 4.97 4.74
C HIS A 101 9.67 4.96 4.23
N GLU A 102 9.84 5.42 3.00
CA GLU A 102 11.11 5.65 2.35
C GLU A 102 11.29 7.16 2.10
N LYS A 103 12.45 7.56 1.58
CA LYS A 103 12.79 8.99 1.36
C LYS A 103 11.76 9.73 0.48
N TYR A 104 11.13 9.04 -0.47
CA TYR A 104 10.29 9.67 -1.50
C TYR A 104 8.88 9.07 -1.63
N ARG A 105 8.56 8.03 -0.85
CA ARG A 105 7.28 7.33 -0.92
C ARG A 105 6.99 6.57 0.36
N SER A 106 5.72 6.20 0.52
CA SER A 106 5.24 5.29 1.54
C SER A 106 4.62 4.09 0.85
N ILE A 107 5.08 2.88 1.17
CA ILE A 107 4.54 1.65 0.59
C ILE A 107 3.71 0.89 1.62
N VAL A 108 2.65 0.25 1.15
CA VAL A 108 1.84 -0.70 1.92
C VAL A 108 2.17 -2.08 1.43
N THR A 109 2.53 -2.94 2.37
CA THR A 109 2.82 -4.35 2.14
C THR A 109 1.84 -5.22 2.90
N VAL A 110 1.70 -6.47 2.47
CA VAL A 110 0.82 -7.45 3.10
C VAL A 110 1.51 -8.80 3.24
N GLY A 111 1.10 -9.53 4.27
CA GLY A 111 1.61 -10.85 4.57
C GLY A 111 2.93 -10.85 5.33
N SER A 112 3.28 -12.04 5.80
CA SER A 112 4.47 -12.32 6.59
C SER A 112 4.96 -13.70 6.16
N PHE A 113 5.98 -13.72 5.30
CA PHE A 113 6.46 -14.93 4.66
C PHE A 113 7.93 -15.18 5.01
N ASP A 114 8.29 -16.43 5.24
CA ASP A 114 9.67 -16.81 5.57
C ASP A 114 10.52 -17.11 4.34
N THR A 115 9.88 -17.50 3.24
CA THR A 115 10.52 -17.86 1.97
C THR A 115 9.87 -17.10 0.81
N PRO A 116 10.60 -16.86 -0.29
CA PRO A 116 10.03 -16.20 -1.47
C PRO A 116 9.06 -17.08 -2.27
N ASP A 117 9.08 -18.40 -2.04
CA ASP A 117 8.23 -19.38 -2.71
C ASP A 117 7.00 -19.80 -1.88
N ASP A 118 6.70 -19.06 -0.81
CA ASP A 118 5.52 -19.34 0.03
C ASP A 118 4.24 -19.30 -0.82
N PRO A 119 3.43 -20.36 -0.84
CA PRO A 119 2.25 -20.45 -1.72
C PRO A 119 1.22 -19.35 -1.45
N ARG A 120 1.19 -18.79 -0.24
CA ARG A 120 0.30 -17.69 0.13
C ARG A 120 0.60 -16.42 -0.67
N ILE A 121 1.84 -16.25 -1.16
CA ILE A 121 2.23 -15.10 -1.99
C ILE A 121 1.37 -15.05 -3.26
N ALA A 122 1.16 -16.19 -3.93
CA ALA A 122 0.35 -16.26 -5.14
C ALA A 122 -1.13 -15.91 -4.87
N GLU A 123 -1.66 -16.34 -3.72
CA GLU A 123 -3.02 -16.00 -3.31
C GLU A 123 -3.18 -14.50 -3.09
N TYR A 124 -2.23 -13.87 -2.41
CA TYR A 124 -2.21 -12.43 -2.18
C TYR A 124 -2.01 -11.66 -3.49
N ALA A 125 -1.11 -12.10 -4.37
CA ALA A 125 -0.92 -11.49 -5.67
C ALA A 125 -2.21 -11.48 -6.51
N ARG A 126 -2.97 -12.57 -6.50
CA ARG A 126 -4.29 -12.64 -7.16
C ARG A 126 -5.35 -11.79 -6.48
N LEU A 127 -5.28 -11.65 -5.16
CA LEU A 127 -6.25 -10.85 -4.40
C LEU A 127 -6.08 -9.35 -4.69
N PHE A 128 -4.84 -8.85 -4.68
CA PHE A 128 -4.52 -7.43 -4.76
C PHE A 128 -4.15 -6.95 -6.17
N GLY A 129 -3.70 -7.84 -7.05
CA GLY A 129 -3.32 -7.48 -8.42
C GLY A 129 -4.50 -7.31 -9.36
N SER A 130 -4.25 -6.62 -10.48
CA SER A 130 -5.25 -6.37 -11.51
C SER A 130 -5.86 -7.65 -12.06
N LYS A 131 -7.13 -7.56 -12.44
CA LYS A 131 -7.91 -8.68 -12.99
C LYS A 131 -8.50 -8.27 -14.34
N MET A 132 -8.63 -9.23 -15.24
CA MET A 132 -9.43 -9.02 -16.45
C MET A 132 -10.89 -8.88 -16.04
N LYS A 133 -11.50 -7.74 -16.37
CA LYS A 133 -12.92 -7.46 -16.14
C LYS A 133 -13.51 -6.79 -17.37
N PRO A 134 -14.77 -7.07 -17.73
CA PRO A 134 -15.44 -6.36 -18.81
C PRO A 134 -15.55 -4.87 -18.45
N HIS A 135 -15.14 -4.00 -19.36
CA HIS A 135 -15.32 -2.57 -19.21
C HIS A 135 -16.83 -2.25 -19.17
N PRO A 136 -17.31 -1.42 -18.22
CA PRO A 136 -18.74 -1.22 -17.98
C PRO A 136 -19.51 -0.68 -19.20
N GLU A 137 -18.84 0.07 -20.08
CA GLU A 137 -19.48 0.69 -21.25
C GLU A 137 -19.36 -0.15 -22.53
N THR A 138 -18.27 -0.90 -22.70
CA THR A 138 -17.93 -1.55 -23.98
C THR A 138 -18.02 -3.07 -23.92
N ASN A 139 -18.14 -3.66 -22.72
CA ASN A 139 -18.07 -5.10 -22.44
C ASN A 139 -16.77 -5.79 -22.92
N VAL A 140 -15.77 -5.04 -23.37
CA VAL A 140 -14.46 -5.57 -23.74
C VAL A 140 -13.69 -5.89 -22.47
N GLU A 141 -13.06 -7.07 -22.41
CA GLU A 141 -12.21 -7.41 -21.27
C GLU A 141 -11.00 -6.48 -21.20
N THR A 142 -10.85 -5.83 -20.05
CA THR A 142 -9.77 -4.88 -19.77
C THR A 142 -9.09 -5.24 -18.45
N LEU A 143 -7.78 -5.03 -18.38
CA LEU A 143 -7.01 -5.23 -17.16
C LEU A 143 -7.34 -4.09 -16.18
N THR A 144 -8.14 -4.41 -15.16
CA THR A 144 -8.63 -3.44 -14.17
C THR A 144 -7.92 -3.63 -12.83
N ALA A 145 -7.39 -2.55 -12.27
CA ALA A 145 -6.79 -2.57 -10.94
C ALA A 145 -7.82 -2.88 -9.85
N GLU A 146 -7.42 -3.67 -8.86
CA GLU A 146 -8.23 -3.90 -7.67
C GLU A 146 -8.13 -2.71 -6.71
N TYR A 147 -9.11 -2.58 -5.82
CA TYR A 147 -9.17 -1.48 -4.87
C TYR A 147 -9.73 -1.94 -3.52
N PHE A 148 -9.49 -1.13 -2.49
CA PHE A 148 -10.12 -1.23 -1.19
C PHE A 148 -11.07 -0.05 -0.98
N VAL A 149 -12.25 -0.29 -0.42
CA VAL A 149 -13.24 0.75 -0.12
C VAL A 149 -13.73 0.57 1.32
N ILE A 150 -13.77 1.69 2.05
CA ILE A 150 -14.57 1.80 3.28
C ILE A 150 -15.94 2.36 2.86
N PRO A 151 -17.03 1.59 3.03
CA PRO A 151 -18.35 2.03 2.61
C PRO A 151 -18.81 3.25 3.43
N GLY A 152 -19.69 4.06 2.82
CA GLY A 152 -20.38 5.14 3.52
C GLY A 152 -21.30 4.61 4.62
N LYS A 153 -21.78 5.51 5.50
CA LYS A 153 -22.66 5.15 6.63
C LYS A 153 -23.95 4.44 6.21
N ILE A 154 -24.44 4.74 5.01
CA ILE A 154 -25.60 4.11 4.37
C ILE A 154 -25.25 3.76 2.91
N PRO A 155 -25.94 2.79 2.27
CA PRO A 155 -25.56 2.29 0.93
C PRO A 155 -25.46 3.35 -0.18
N GLN A 156 -26.22 4.44 -0.08
CA GLN A 156 -26.24 5.52 -1.07
C GLN A 156 -25.21 6.62 -0.79
N SER A 157 -24.55 6.60 0.37
CA SER A 157 -23.50 7.57 0.69
C SER A 157 -22.22 7.26 -0.08
N PRO A 158 -21.45 8.30 -0.47
CA PRO A 158 -20.12 8.08 -1.02
C PRO A 158 -19.25 7.28 -0.04
N PRO A 159 -18.27 6.51 -0.53
CA PRO A 159 -17.26 5.87 0.30
C PRO A 159 -16.60 6.85 1.28
N VAL A 160 -16.33 6.39 2.49
CA VAL A 160 -15.53 7.16 3.46
C VAL A 160 -14.10 7.29 2.96
N ALA A 161 -13.57 6.23 2.35
CA ALA A 161 -12.25 6.20 1.74
C ALA A 161 -12.17 5.11 0.67
N SER A 162 -11.27 5.29 -0.30
CA SER A 162 -10.96 4.31 -1.32
C SER A 162 -9.50 4.38 -1.73
N TRP A 163 -8.86 3.22 -1.93
CA TRP A 163 -7.48 3.12 -2.39
C TRP A 163 -7.38 2.13 -3.53
N VAL A 164 -6.67 2.50 -4.59
CA VAL A 164 -6.35 1.61 -5.71
C VAL A 164 -5.05 0.89 -5.38
N PHE A 165 -4.99 -0.41 -5.62
CA PHE A 165 -3.78 -1.21 -5.45
C PHE A 165 -2.84 -1.08 -6.66
N ASP A 166 -1.56 -1.34 -6.43
CA ASP A 166 -0.57 -1.45 -7.49
C ASP A 166 -1.00 -2.60 -8.43
N PRO A 167 -1.10 -2.37 -9.76
CA PRO A 167 -1.63 -3.36 -10.71
C PRO A 167 -0.92 -4.72 -10.68
N LYS A 168 0.36 -4.71 -10.34
CA LYS A 168 1.20 -5.90 -10.19
C LYS A 168 1.87 -5.86 -8.83
N PRO A 169 1.33 -6.58 -7.82
CA PRO A 169 1.99 -6.72 -6.54
C PRO A 169 3.39 -7.31 -6.71
N THR A 170 4.35 -6.81 -5.93
CA THR A 170 5.75 -7.24 -6.02
C THR A 170 6.23 -7.78 -4.69
N LEU A 171 6.95 -8.91 -4.74
CA LEU A 171 7.55 -9.48 -3.55
C LEU A 171 8.75 -8.62 -3.12
N MET A 172 8.82 -8.32 -1.84
CA MET A 172 9.89 -7.55 -1.23
C MET A 172 10.50 -8.33 -0.06
N GLN A 173 11.83 -8.24 0.08
CA GLN A 173 12.50 -8.67 1.30
C GLN A 173 12.35 -7.58 2.37
N ASN A 174 11.85 -7.96 3.54
CA ASN A 174 11.56 -7.02 4.62
C ASN A 174 12.86 -6.42 5.18
N PRO A 175 12.92 -5.10 5.39
CA PRO A 175 14.01 -4.48 6.12
C PRO A 175 13.96 -4.94 7.57
N LYS A 176 15.09 -5.38 8.12
CA LYS A 176 15.17 -5.83 9.52
C LYS A 176 15.35 -4.65 10.47
N ALA A 177 14.54 -4.59 11.53
CA ALA A 177 14.92 -3.86 12.74
C ALA A 177 16.16 -4.53 13.35
N ARG A 178 17.13 -3.73 13.77
CA ARG A 178 18.28 -4.19 14.55
C ARG A 178 17.88 -4.60 15.95
#